data_AF-A0A8T1N4L4-F1
#
_entry.id   AF-A0A8T1N4L4-F1
#
_cell.length_a   1.000
_cell.length_b   1.000
_cell.length_c   1.000
_cell.angle_alpha   90.00
_cell.angle_beta   90.00
_cell.angle_gamma   90.00
#
_symmetry.space_group_name_H-M   'P 1'
#
loop_
_entity.id
_entity.type
_entity.pdbx_description
1 polymer ?
#
loop_
_entity_poly.entity_id
_entity_poly.type
_entity_poly.pdbx_seq_one_letter_code
_entity_poly.pdbx_strand_id
1 'polypeptide(L)'
;MLSMLSCSWIATSISTSTGLILNWVDDPYARKSLSVVCKQWLRVEGLTRLSIRVLDLDSFRGFLPRFPNLVNFECSRRITDDDLRFLAQTCPKIEALNLNLKPPRENSDEFDQPCDDVGDDGLCALAIVLNQRMPKASAFSPPTKTPT
;
A
#
# COMPACT_ATOMS: atom_id res chain seq x y z
N MET A 1 19.80 30.14 10.76
CA MET A 1 19.94 28.68 10.55
C MET A 1 19.63 27.84 11.81
N LEU A 2 19.99 28.26 13.03
CA LEU A 2 19.71 27.49 14.27
C LEU A 2 18.22 27.33 14.65
N SER A 3 17.35 28.28 14.28
CA SER A 3 15.89 28.21 14.54
C SER A 3 15.18 27.08 13.76
N MET A 4 15.63 26.77 12.53
CA MET A 4 15.01 25.73 11.70
C MET A 4 15.31 24.31 12.20
N LEU A 5 16.47 24.10 12.84
CA LEU A 5 16.87 22.79 13.38
C LEU A 5 16.09 22.43 14.64
N SER A 6 15.77 23.41 15.50
CA SER A 6 14.95 23.19 16.71
C SER A 6 13.50 22.83 16.36
N CYS A 7 12.89 23.55 15.40
CA CYS A 7 11.55 23.20 14.90
C CYS A 7 11.53 21.83 14.19
N SER A 8 12.61 21.47 13.48
CA SER A 8 12.73 20.16 12.82
C SER A 8 12.84 19.02 13.84
N TRP A 9 13.60 19.19 14.92
CA TRP A 9 13.69 18.21 16.01
C TRP A 9 12.38 18.06 16.77
N ILE A 10 11.71 19.16 17.10
CA ILE A 10 10.41 19.14 17.79
C ILE A 10 9.33 18.53 16.89
N ALA A 11 9.27 18.89 15.61
CA ALA A 11 8.33 18.29 14.66
C ALA A 11 8.59 16.79 14.45
N THR A 12 9.85 16.35 14.44
CA THR A 12 10.21 14.93 14.34
C THR A 12 9.85 14.17 15.63
N SER A 13 10.08 14.76 16.80
CA SER A 13 9.71 14.18 18.11
C SER A 13 8.19 14.09 18.32
N ILE A 14 7.44 15.08 17.84
CA ILE A 14 5.97 15.04 17.83
C ILE A 14 5.47 14.05 16.76
N SER A 15 6.16 13.93 15.63
CA SER A 15 5.83 12.95 14.58
C SER A 15 6.04 11.50 15.03
N THR A 16 7.09 11.24 15.80
CA THR A 16 7.38 9.89 16.32
C THR A 16 6.41 9.52 17.44
N SER A 17 6.12 10.44 18.36
CA SER A 17 5.14 10.19 19.43
C SER A 17 3.72 9.96 18.91
N THR A 18 3.26 10.74 17.93
CA THR A 18 1.94 10.51 17.30
C THR A 18 1.86 9.20 16.51
N GLY A 19 2.96 8.77 15.88
CA GLY A 19 3.03 7.49 15.18
C GLY A 19 2.90 6.30 16.11
N LEU A 20 3.51 6.38 17.30
CA LEU A 20 3.36 5.37 18.33
C LEU A 20 1.91 5.25 18.79
N ILE A 21 1.24 6.38 19.07
CA ILE A 21 -0.19 6.38 19.49
C ILE A 21 -1.07 5.73 18.41
N LEU A 22 -0.87 6.09 17.14
CA LEU A 22 -1.64 5.54 16.01
C LEU A 22 -1.46 4.03 15.82
N ASN A 23 -0.34 3.45 16.27
CA ASN A 23 -0.14 2.00 16.25
C ASN A 23 -0.99 1.27 17.30
N TRP A 24 -1.47 1.96 18.35
CA TRP A 24 -2.38 1.38 19.35
C TRP A 24 -3.86 1.54 18.97
N VAL A 25 -4.17 2.28 17.89
CA VAL A 25 -5.54 2.51 17.43
C VAL A 25 -5.84 1.58 16.26
N ASP A 26 -6.41 0.42 16.59
CA ASP A 26 -6.80 -0.59 15.61
C ASP A 26 -8.08 -0.20 14.84
N ASP A 27 -8.99 0.53 15.47
CA ASP A 27 -10.26 0.90 14.85
C ASP A 27 -10.04 1.90 13.69
N PRO A 28 -10.42 1.56 12.44
CA PRO A 28 -10.16 2.40 11.28
C PRO A 28 -10.93 3.74 11.31
N TYR A 29 -12.08 3.80 11.99
CA TYR A 29 -12.86 5.04 12.10
C TYR A 29 -12.24 6.01 13.09
N ALA A 30 -11.79 5.53 14.25
CA ALA A 30 -11.03 6.31 15.23
C ALA A 30 -9.74 6.85 14.61
N ARG A 31 -9.03 5.99 13.86
CA ARG A 31 -7.81 6.38 13.15
C ARG A 31 -8.07 7.50 12.13
N LYS A 32 -9.17 7.42 11.39
CA LYS A 32 -9.61 8.48 10.45
C LYS A 32 -9.96 9.78 11.18
N SER A 33 -10.63 9.72 12.32
CA SER A 33 -10.95 10.90 13.15
C SER A 33 -9.70 11.60 13.68
N LEU A 34 -8.64 10.86 13.98
CA LEU A 34 -7.35 11.44 14.35
C LEU A 34 -6.67 12.16 13.17
N SER A 35 -6.85 11.64 11.95
CA SER A 35 -6.23 12.21 10.75
C SER A 35 -6.73 13.62 10.40
N VAL A 36 -7.90 14.03 10.88
CA VAL A 36 -8.49 15.36 10.61
C VAL A 36 -8.10 16.42 11.65
N VAL A 37 -7.41 16.05 12.74
CA VAL A 37 -7.02 16.97 13.82
C VAL A 37 -6.05 18.04 13.33
N CYS A 38 -4.99 17.64 12.62
CA CYS A 38 -4.10 18.57 11.94
C CYS A 38 -3.28 17.87 10.83
N LYS A 39 -2.57 18.66 10.00
CA LYS A 39 -1.74 18.15 8.89
C LYS A 39 -0.70 17.11 9.32
N GLN A 40 -0.19 17.22 10.55
CA GLN A 40 0.79 16.27 11.06
C GLN A 40 0.16 14.90 11.33
N TRP A 41 -1.01 14.87 12.00
CA TRP A 41 -1.75 13.62 12.21
C TRP A 41 -2.22 13.01 10.89
N LEU A 42 -2.65 13.84 9.94
CA LEU A 42 -2.96 13.40 8.57
C LEU A 42 -1.76 12.69 7.92
N ARG A 43 -0.56 13.27 8.02
CA ARG A 43 0.66 12.68 7.46
C ARG A 43 1.04 11.38 8.14
N VAL A 44 1.06 11.36 9.48
CA VAL A 44 1.47 10.19 10.25
C VAL A 44 0.49 9.04 10.12
N GLU A 45 -0.81 9.30 10.08
CA GLU A 45 -1.83 8.27 9.83
C GLU A 45 -1.60 7.60 8.47
N GLY A 46 -1.30 8.37 7.43
CA GLY A 46 -0.97 7.82 6.10
C GLY A 46 0.27 6.92 6.11
N LEU A 47 1.32 7.35 6.82
CA LEU A 47 2.58 6.59 6.89
C LEU A 47 2.50 5.34 7.74
N THR A 48 1.62 5.31 8.75
CA THR A 48 1.53 4.21 9.72
C THR A 48 0.41 3.21 9.39
N ARG A 49 -0.47 3.54 8.44
CA ARG A 49 -1.56 2.67 8.06
C ARG A 49 -1.08 1.55 7.13
N LEU A 50 -1.28 0.31 7.59
CA LEU A 50 -0.85 -0.90 6.89
C LEU A 50 -1.98 -1.60 6.13
N SER A 51 -3.25 -1.31 6.45
CA SER A 51 -4.41 -1.94 5.81
C SER A 51 -5.47 -0.90 5.43
N ILE A 52 -5.99 -1.00 4.20
CA ILE A 52 -7.07 -0.14 3.69
C ILE A 52 -8.10 -0.96 2.94
N ARG A 53 -9.37 -0.61 3.16
CA ARG A 53 -10.50 -1.09 2.38
C ARG A 53 -11.05 0.05 1.54
N VAL A 54 -11.01 -0.12 0.23
CA VAL A 54 -11.45 0.86 -0.77
C VAL A 54 -12.78 0.41 -1.35
N LEU A 55 -13.82 1.20 -1.07
CA LEU A 55 -15.17 0.96 -1.60
C LEU A 55 -15.39 1.66 -2.95
N ASP A 56 -14.61 2.70 -3.22
CA ASP A 56 -14.70 3.54 -4.41
C ASP A 56 -13.34 3.66 -5.08
N LEU A 57 -13.20 3.08 -6.27
CA LEU A 57 -11.97 3.11 -7.06
C LEU A 57 -11.82 4.40 -7.85
N ASP A 58 -12.85 5.22 -8.04
CA ASP A 58 -12.71 6.46 -8.82
C ASP A 58 -11.79 7.47 -8.11
N SER A 59 -11.76 7.41 -6.77
CA SER A 59 -10.97 8.30 -5.92
C SER A 59 -9.62 7.70 -5.45
N PHE A 60 -9.36 6.41 -5.70
CA PHE A 60 -8.22 5.73 -5.08
C PHE A 60 -6.87 6.25 -5.55
N ARG A 61 -6.76 6.69 -6.81
CA ARG A 61 -5.52 7.28 -7.35
C ARG A 61 -5.15 8.57 -6.64
N GLY A 62 -6.14 9.31 -6.13
CA GLY A 62 -5.92 10.55 -5.40
C GLY A 62 -5.40 10.35 -3.98
N PHE A 63 -5.80 9.28 -3.29
CA PHE A 63 -5.42 9.06 -1.88
C PHE A 63 -4.36 7.99 -1.67
N LEU A 64 -4.17 7.03 -2.58
CA LEU A 64 -3.17 5.96 -2.40
C LEU A 64 -1.75 6.46 -2.17
N PRO A 65 -1.26 7.54 -2.81
CA PRO A 65 0.10 8.07 -2.56
C PRO A 65 0.34 8.48 -1.10
N ARG A 66 -0.72 8.66 -0.31
CA ARG A 66 -0.63 8.93 1.12
C ARG A 66 -0.24 7.71 1.95
N PHE A 67 -0.39 6.50 1.41
CA PHE A 67 -0.19 5.21 2.08
C PHE A 67 0.97 4.40 1.49
N PRO A 68 2.21 4.91 1.48
CA PRO A 68 3.34 4.22 0.85
C PRO A 68 3.76 2.93 1.58
N ASN A 69 3.35 2.75 2.84
CA ASN A 69 3.66 1.58 3.66
C ASN A 69 2.53 0.57 3.73
N LEU A 70 1.56 0.65 2.82
CA LEU A 70 0.42 -0.25 2.80
C LEU A 70 0.87 -1.71 2.54
N VAL A 71 0.34 -2.64 3.32
CA VAL A 71 0.62 -4.09 3.26
C VAL A 71 -0.61 -4.85 2.79
N ASN A 72 -1.79 -4.50 3.32
CA ASN A 72 -3.06 -5.08 2.93
C ASN A 72 -3.90 -4.07 2.14
N PHE A 73 -4.31 -4.47 0.94
CA PHE A 73 -5.27 -3.72 0.15
C PHE A 73 -6.52 -4.57 -0.07
N GLU A 74 -7.67 -4.03 0.31
CA GLU A 74 -8.97 -4.64 0.03
C GLU A 74 -9.79 -3.72 -0.87
N CYS A 75 -10.39 -4.27 -1.93
CA CYS A 75 -11.39 -3.62 -2.74
C CYS A 75 -12.64 -4.50 -2.85
N SER A 76 -13.78 -3.89 -3.17
CA SER A 76 -15.06 -4.60 -3.43
C SER A 76 -15.64 -4.30 -4.81
N ARG A 77 -14.86 -3.66 -5.68
CA ARG A 77 -15.21 -3.33 -7.07
C ARG A 77 -14.18 -3.94 -8.03
N ARG A 78 -14.57 -4.02 -9.31
CA ARG A 78 -13.68 -4.46 -10.39
C ARG A 78 -12.50 -3.49 -10.52
N ILE A 79 -11.29 -4.02 -10.58
CA ILE A 79 -10.03 -3.30 -10.73
C ILE A 79 -9.43 -3.64 -12.09
N THR A 80 -8.81 -2.68 -12.76
CA THR A 80 -8.15 -2.91 -14.07
C THR A 80 -6.67 -3.23 -13.89
N ASP A 81 -6.01 -3.75 -14.93
CA ASP A 81 -4.55 -3.97 -14.92
C ASP A 81 -3.75 -2.68 -14.70
N ASP A 82 -4.23 -1.56 -15.24
CA ASP A 82 -3.62 -0.25 -15.01
C ASP A 82 -3.75 0.21 -13.56
N ASP A 83 -4.85 -0.14 -12.89
CA ASP A 83 -5.03 0.14 -11.47
C ASP A 83 -4.10 -0.72 -10.60
N LEU A 84 -3.92 -1.99 -10.96
CA LEU A 84 -2.96 -2.88 -10.30
C LEU A 84 -1.52 -2.39 -10.48
N ARG A 85 -1.16 -1.93 -11.69
CA ARG A 85 0.14 -1.32 -11.96
C ARG A 85 0.36 -0.05 -11.13
N PHE A 86 -0.64 0.83 -11.08
CA PHE A 86 -0.58 2.04 -10.26
C PHE A 86 -0.43 1.72 -8.77
N LEU A 87 -1.18 0.75 -8.27
CA LEU A 87 -1.12 0.29 -6.89
C LEU A 87 0.25 -0.31 -6.56
N ALA A 88 0.81 -1.14 -7.44
CA ALA A 88 2.13 -1.71 -7.28
C ALA A 88 3.22 -0.62 -7.15
N GLN A 89 3.17 0.38 -8.03
CA GLN A 89 4.13 1.50 -8.04
C GLN A 89 3.99 2.40 -6.81
N THR A 90 2.75 2.67 -6.38
CA THR A 90 2.47 3.62 -5.31
C THR A 90 2.69 3.01 -3.92
N CYS A 91 2.40 1.72 -3.78
CA CYS A 91 2.44 1.00 -2.51
C CYS A 91 3.33 -0.25 -2.64
N PRO A 92 4.66 -0.08 -2.69
CA PRO A 92 5.59 -1.17 -2.97
C PRO A 92 5.71 -2.19 -1.82
N LYS A 93 5.01 -2.01 -0.70
CA LYS A 93 5.00 -2.90 0.47
C LYS A 93 3.78 -3.82 0.54
N ILE A 94 2.94 -3.82 -0.49
CA ILE A 94 1.74 -4.65 -0.49
C ILE A 94 2.12 -6.13 -0.51
N GLU A 95 1.53 -6.91 0.39
CA GLU A 95 1.72 -8.36 0.50
C GLU A 95 0.41 -9.10 0.28
N ALA A 96 -0.72 -8.51 0.66
CA ALA A 96 -2.04 -9.11 0.51
C ALA A 96 -2.98 -8.18 -0.24
N LEU A 97 -3.65 -8.74 -1.24
CA LEU A 97 -4.60 -8.04 -2.09
C LEU A 97 -5.89 -8.85 -2.14
N ASN A 98 -6.98 -8.28 -1.61
CA ASN A 98 -8.29 -8.89 -1.59
C ASN A 98 -9.24 -8.08 -2.47
N LEU A 99 -9.66 -8.65 -3.60
CA LEU A 99 -10.50 -7.95 -4.57
C LEU A 99 -12.00 -8.17 -4.36
N ASN A 100 -12.42 -9.01 -3.40
CA ASN A 100 -13.81 -9.45 -3.18
C ASN A 100 -14.60 -9.55 -4.50
N LEU A 101 -14.01 -10.19 -5.51
CA LEU A 101 -14.65 -10.36 -6.81
C LEU A 101 -15.92 -11.18 -6.57
N LYS A 102 -17.08 -10.52 -6.65
CA LYS A 102 -18.33 -11.27 -6.74
C LYS A 102 -18.28 -12.03 -8.07
N PRO A 103 -18.59 -13.34 -8.08
CA PRO A 103 -18.74 -14.04 -9.33
C PRO A 103 -19.76 -13.29 -10.19
N PRO A 104 -19.56 -13.22 -11.52
CA PRO A 104 -20.54 -12.63 -12.41
C PRO A 104 -21.87 -13.31 -12.09
N ARG A 105 -22.90 -12.52 -11.77
CA ARG A 105 -24.24 -13.07 -11.64
C ARG A 105 -24.63 -13.55 -13.03
N GLU A 106 -24.59 -14.86 -13.24
CA GLU A 106 -25.35 -15.51 -14.31
C GLU A 106 -26.80 -15.13 -14.05
N ASN A 107 -27.32 -14.10 -14.73
CA ASN A 107 -28.74 -13.88 -15.07
C ASN A 107 -28.90 -12.52 -15.77
N SER A 108 -29.07 -12.64 -17.09
CA SER A 108 -29.87 -11.84 -18.04
C SER A 108 -29.64 -10.33 -18.16
N ASP A 109 -29.23 -9.98 -19.39
CA ASP A 109 -29.71 -8.84 -20.18
C ASP A 109 -29.44 -7.42 -19.65
N GLU A 110 -28.17 -7.00 -19.65
CA GLU A 110 -27.84 -5.58 -19.81
C GLU A 110 -26.45 -5.46 -20.44
N PHE A 111 -26.30 -4.54 -21.40
CA PHE A 111 -25.11 -4.33 -22.24
C PHE A 111 -23.79 -4.46 -21.44
N ASP A 112 -23.16 -5.63 -21.52
CA ASP A 112 -21.81 -5.85 -21.01
C ASP A 112 -20.85 -5.04 -21.87
N GLN A 113 -20.55 -3.84 -21.41
CA GLN A 113 -19.40 -3.08 -21.87
C GLN A 113 -18.17 -3.94 -21.57
N PRO A 114 -17.32 -4.27 -22.57
CA PRO A 114 -16.13 -5.08 -22.35
C PRO A 114 -15.23 -4.29 -21.40
N CYS A 115 -15.29 -4.65 -20.12
CA CYS A 115 -14.42 -4.10 -19.11
C CYS A 115 -13.15 -4.95 -19.16
N ASP A 116 -12.00 -4.30 -19.29
CA ASP A 116 -10.70 -4.94 -19.08
C ASP A 116 -10.63 -5.39 -17.61
N ASP A 117 -11.21 -6.55 -17.32
CA ASP A 117 -11.03 -7.28 -16.08
C ASP A 117 -9.53 -7.60 -15.91
N VAL A 118 -9.12 -7.87 -14.67
CA VAL A 118 -7.73 -8.21 -14.33
C VAL A 118 -7.19 -9.32 -15.24
N GLY A 119 -6.23 -8.96 -16.08
CA GLY A 119 -5.47 -9.86 -16.92
C GLY A 119 -4.22 -10.40 -16.21
N ASP A 120 -3.50 -11.25 -16.94
CA ASP A 120 -2.17 -11.71 -16.53
C ASP A 120 -1.15 -10.56 -16.48
N ASP A 121 -1.32 -9.51 -17.29
CA ASP A 121 -0.48 -8.32 -17.32
C ASP A 121 -0.50 -7.55 -15.98
N GLY A 122 -1.69 -7.33 -15.38
CA GLY A 122 -1.80 -6.65 -14.08
C GLY A 122 -1.24 -7.48 -12.93
N LEU A 123 -1.46 -8.79 -12.97
CA LEU A 123 -0.87 -9.74 -12.01
C LEU A 123 0.66 -9.82 -12.15
N CYS A 124 1.17 -9.84 -13.38
CA CYS A 124 2.61 -9.81 -13.66
C CYS A 124 3.24 -8.49 -13.20
N ALA A 125 2.57 -7.36 -13.39
CA ALA A 125 3.04 -6.07 -12.90
C ALA A 125 3.20 -6.06 -11.36
N LEU A 126 2.23 -6.61 -10.64
CA LEU A 126 2.33 -6.80 -9.19
C LEU A 126 3.49 -7.72 -8.83
N ALA A 127 3.57 -8.89 -9.47
CA ALA A 127 4.62 -9.86 -9.19
C ALA A 127 6.02 -9.27 -9.44
N ILE A 128 6.23 -8.52 -10.52
CA ILE A 128 7.52 -7.88 -10.83
C ILE A 128 7.92 -6.89 -9.73
N VAL A 129 6.99 -6.02 -9.32
CA VAL A 129 7.28 -4.99 -8.30
C VAL A 129 7.53 -5.63 -6.94
N LEU A 130 6.79 -6.68 -6.59
CA LEU A 130 6.94 -7.37 -5.30
C LEU A 130 8.18 -8.28 -5.25
N ASN A 131 8.56 -8.89 -6.37
CA ASN A 131 9.66 -9.85 -6.44
C ASN A 131 11.05 -9.18 -6.60
N GLN A 132 11.11 -7.87 -6.84
CA GLN A 132 12.34 -7.08 -6.72
C GLN A 132 12.88 -6.99 -5.27
N ARG A 133 12.17 -7.57 -4.29
CA ARG A 133 12.51 -7.56 -2.87
C ARG A 133 13.10 -8.84 -2.31
N MET A 134 13.17 -9.93 -3.09
CA MET A 134 14.00 -11.06 -2.71
C MET A 134 15.46 -10.64 -2.91
N PRO A 135 16.29 -10.47 -1.86
CA PRO A 135 17.72 -10.42 -2.08
C PRO A 135 18.07 -11.72 -2.81
N LYS A 136 18.66 -11.63 -4.02
CA LYS A 136 19.30 -12.78 -4.66
C LYS A 136 20.10 -13.46 -3.56
N ALA A 137 19.74 -14.70 -3.23
CA ALA A 137 20.51 -15.49 -2.28
C ALA A 137 21.97 -15.39 -2.73
N SER A 138 22.79 -14.71 -1.92
CA SER A 138 24.21 -14.57 -2.21
C SER A 138 24.73 -15.97 -2.39
N ALA A 139 25.24 -16.27 -3.59
CA ALA A 139 25.79 -17.57 -3.93
C ALA A 139 26.72 -18.01 -2.80
N PHE A 140 26.35 -19.10 -2.13
CA PHE A 140 27.23 -19.77 -1.20
C PHE A 140 28.40 -20.30 -2.03
N SER A 141 29.52 -19.57 -2.05
CA SER A 141 30.75 -20.06 -2.66
C SER A 141 31.20 -21.27 -1.84
N PRO A 142 31.40 -22.45 -2.44
CA PRO A 142 31.99 -23.57 -1.73
C PRO A 142 33.41 -23.20 -1.28
N PRO A 143 33.87 -23.67 -0.12
CA PRO A 143 35.21 -23.40 0.37
C PRO A 143 36.24 -23.98 -0.60
N THR A 144 37.12 -23.11 -1.08
CA THR A 144 38.33 -23.46 -1.83
C THR A 144 39.19 -24.41 -0.98
N LYS A 145 39.28 -25.67 -1.39
CA LYS A 145 40.26 -26.60 -0.83
C LYS A 145 41.64 -26.15 -1.28
N THR A 146 42.45 -25.68 -0.34
CA THR A 146 43.89 -25.49 -0.52
C THR A 146 44.57 -26.86 -0.68
N PRO A 147 45.35 -27.08 -1.75
CA PRO A 147 46.17 -28.29 -1.85
C PRO A 147 47.39 -28.14 -0.93
N THR A 148 47.70 -29.22 -0.22
CA THR A 148 48.94 -29.42 0.57
C THR A 148 49.94 -30.18 -0.29
#